data_AF-A0A9P7KGH1-F1
#
_entry.id   AF-A0A9P7KGH1-F1
#
_cell.length_a   1.000
_cell.length_b   1.000
_cell.length_c   1.000
_cell.angle_alpha   90.00
_cell.angle_beta   90.00
_cell.angle_gamma   90.00
#
_symmetry.space_group_name_H-M   'P 1'
#
loop_
_entity.id
_entity.type
_entity.pdbx_description
1 polymer ?
#
loop_
_entity_poly.entity_id
_entity_poly.type
_entity_poly.pdbx_seq_one_letter_code
_entity_poly.pdbx_strand_id
1 'polypeptide(L)'
;MTTLNRLPSVFRKNSKEKETADAGSPSKEDGSSGGGPQVIRDFRDQIKKGNPLSLEIGTLASLVDAIRHTESIDDRKFLLEHALTFVSRLEPGKLSNTIQNKIVALLYNDLGHPPATSIGNKYAWRTADGSHNNIELPDLGKAGTPYARSVQQSHPLPKNQLPDPGLIFDTLLKREGFVKHPAGLSSQMFSFAALVIHSVFRTSHTDVNINETSSYVDLSPLYGHNQETQDRVRVRNGYGLLKPDVFAEDRLLLLPPAVCALLVLFSRNHNYIAKKLLDINERGTYVDPSTLKADVPAQKTQLLAQEEELFQIARLINCGWFASVVFSDYLSCILGLVRDGSSWSLNPFEEIRQEDHSVFERGKGNVCSVEFNCLYRWHATTSVEDEKWVEGLFDNIFDGKAPEDISVTDFKLAARKIQATRPDITDWTFGGLQRQADHTFRDEDLAKILHDS
;
A
#
# COMPACT_ATOMS: atom_id res chain seq x y z
N MET A 1 14.39 -35.72 33.72
CA MET A 1 14.56 -34.48 34.50
C MET A 1 14.41 -33.30 33.56
N THR A 2 13.48 -32.41 33.91
CA THR A 2 13.33 -31.01 33.45
C THR A 2 13.00 -30.74 31.97
N THR A 3 11.74 -30.94 31.62
CA THR A 3 11.05 -30.28 30.49
C THR A 3 10.51 -28.91 30.94
N LEU A 4 10.95 -27.83 30.31
CA LEU A 4 10.42 -26.47 30.51
C LEU A 4 9.40 -26.15 29.40
N ASN A 5 8.12 -26.43 29.68
CA ASN A 5 7.00 -25.88 28.92
C ASN A 5 6.60 -24.53 29.56
N ARG A 6 6.80 -23.42 28.85
CA ARG A 6 6.21 -22.12 29.19
C ARG A 6 5.27 -21.69 28.06
N LEU A 7 3.98 -21.79 28.31
CA LEU A 7 2.94 -21.06 27.58
C LEU A 7 2.63 -19.74 28.32
N PRO A 8 2.22 -18.66 27.61
CA PRO A 8 2.00 -17.35 28.22
C PRO A 8 0.71 -17.30 29.04
N SER A 9 0.80 -16.63 30.18
CA SER A 9 -0.26 -16.37 31.15
C SER A 9 -1.15 -15.20 30.69
N VAL A 10 -2.27 -15.46 30.00
CA VAL A 10 -3.33 -14.46 29.80
C VAL A 10 -4.74 -14.98 30.15
N PHE A 11 -4.90 -16.27 30.45
CA PHE A 11 -6.22 -16.83 30.80
C PHE A 11 -6.16 -17.67 32.08
N ARG A 12 -6.24 -17.01 33.24
CA ARG A 12 -6.68 -17.67 34.47
C ARG A 12 -7.62 -16.75 35.26
N LYS A 13 -8.91 -17.01 35.08
CA LYS A 13 -9.99 -16.48 35.91
C LYS A 13 -10.20 -17.47 37.05
N ASN A 14 -10.19 -17.02 38.30
CA ASN A 14 -10.83 -17.77 39.39
C ASN A 14 -11.37 -16.83 40.47
N SER A 15 -12.55 -17.21 40.95
CA SER A 15 -13.47 -16.49 41.80
C SER A 15 -13.29 -16.81 43.30
N LYS A 16 -13.49 -15.77 44.13
CA LYS A 16 -14.00 -15.71 45.52
C LYS A 16 -13.39 -16.64 46.60
N GLU A 17 -12.90 -16.03 47.70
CA GLU A 17 -13.63 -15.96 48.98
C GLU A 17 -12.95 -15.03 50.01
N LYS A 18 -13.76 -14.56 50.97
CA LYS A 18 -13.50 -13.53 52.00
C LYS A 18 -12.70 -14.10 53.18
N GLU A 19 -11.80 -13.30 53.76
CA GLU A 19 -11.69 -13.19 55.23
C GLU A 19 -11.03 -11.86 55.65
N THR A 20 -11.48 -11.36 56.79
CA THR A 20 -11.33 -10.02 57.36
C THR A 20 -10.07 -9.85 58.20
N ALA A 21 -9.39 -8.71 58.11
CA ALA A 21 -8.79 -8.01 59.26
C ALA A 21 -8.40 -6.57 58.89
N ASP A 22 -8.75 -5.66 59.79
CA ASP A 22 -8.69 -4.20 59.74
C ASP A 22 -7.33 -3.67 60.23
N ALA A 23 -6.78 -2.65 59.58
CA ALA A 23 -5.96 -1.58 60.18
C ALA A 23 -5.38 -0.61 59.12
N GLY A 24 -6.00 0.56 58.99
CA GLY A 24 -5.26 1.84 59.10
C GLY A 24 -4.55 2.46 57.88
N SER A 25 -5.26 3.40 57.26
CA SER A 25 -4.78 4.68 56.67
C SER A 25 -4.50 4.74 55.15
N PRO A 26 -4.84 5.88 54.49
CA PRO A 26 -5.53 5.85 53.20
C PRO A 26 -4.63 6.14 52.00
N SER A 27 -4.73 5.30 50.97
CA SER A 27 -4.30 5.59 49.61
C SER A 27 -5.40 6.32 48.84
N LYS A 28 -4.97 7.31 48.06
CA LYS A 28 -5.76 8.06 47.07
C LYS A 28 -6.34 7.09 46.03
N GLU A 29 -7.65 7.15 45.83
CA GLU A 29 -8.31 6.59 44.66
C GLU A 29 -8.69 7.69 43.67
N ASP A 30 -8.36 7.42 42.42
CA ASP A 30 -8.89 8.02 41.22
C ASP A 30 -10.42 7.88 41.15
N GLY A 31 -11.09 8.98 40.85
CA GLY A 31 -12.49 9.02 40.45
C GLY A 31 -12.61 9.49 39.01
N SER A 32 -12.74 8.55 38.07
CA SER A 32 -13.38 8.83 36.78
C SER A 32 -14.89 8.61 36.91
N SER A 33 -15.66 9.36 36.11
CA SER A 33 -17.13 9.42 36.02
C SER A 33 -17.84 10.37 37.01
N GLY A 34 -18.19 11.57 36.51
CA GLY A 34 -19.04 12.52 37.26
C GLY A 34 -19.06 13.98 36.80
N GLY A 35 -18.23 14.40 35.83
CA GLY A 35 -18.06 15.83 35.52
C GLY A 35 -19.20 16.52 34.76
N GLY A 36 -19.90 15.81 33.86
CA GLY A 36 -20.94 16.42 33.01
C GLY A 36 -22.10 17.08 33.79
N PRO A 37 -22.70 16.41 34.79
CA PRO A 37 -23.79 16.99 35.58
C PRO A 37 -23.37 18.13 36.50
N GLN A 38 -22.11 18.12 36.98
CA GLN A 38 -21.58 19.16 37.86
C GLN A 38 -21.26 20.45 37.11
N VAL A 39 -20.62 20.36 35.93
CA VAL A 39 -20.37 21.52 35.07
C VAL A 39 -21.68 22.20 34.66
N ILE A 40 -22.73 21.42 34.36
CA ILE A 40 -24.06 21.95 34.02
C ILE A 40 -24.74 22.60 35.23
N ARG A 41 -24.53 22.08 36.45
CA ARG A 41 -25.08 22.65 37.70
C ARG A 41 -24.37 23.94 38.09
N ASP A 42 -23.05 23.94 38.09
CA ASP A 42 -22.23 25.12 38.42
C ASP A 42 -22.48 26.27 37.43
N PHE A 43 -22.71 25.93 36.16
CA PHE A 43 -23.12 26.88 35.13
C PHE A 43 -24.51 27.48 35.40
N ARG A 44 -25.49 26.65 35.79
CA ARG A 44 -26.85 27.09 36.13
C ARG A 44 -26.88 28.01 37.36
N ASP A 45 -25.99 27.76 38.32
CA ASP A 45 -25.87 28.58 39.52
C ASP A 45 -25.10 29.89 39.29
N GLN A 46 -24.19 29.94 38.30
CA GLN A 46 -23.58 31.20 37.86
C GLN A 46 -24.55 32.10 37.09
N ILE A 47 -25.45 31.52 36.28
CA ILE A 47 -26.55 32.27 35.62
C ILE A 47 -27.50 32.91 36.65
N LYS A 48 -27.82 32.19 37.74
CA LYS A 48 -28.64 32.74 38.84
C LYS A 48 -27.97 33.87 39.61
N LYS A 49 -26.65 33.99 39.57
CA LYS A 49 -25.88 35.01 40.30
C LYS A 49 -25.65 36.30 39.51
N GLY A 50 -26.18 36.42 38.29
CA GLY A 50 -26.22 37.69 37.56
C GLY A 50 -24.86 38.25 37.14
N ASN A 51 -23.83 37.41 37.00
CA ASN A 51 -22.56 37.84 36.43
C ASN A 51 -22.69 38.05 34.91
N PRO A 52 -22.01 39.05 34.32
CA PRO A 52 -22.17 39.43 32.92
C PRO A 52 -21.41 38.47 32.01
N LEU A 53 -21.95 37.27 31.85
CA LEU A 53 -21.61 36.36 30.77
C LEU A 53 -22.91 35.95 30.11
N SER A 54 -23.43 36.84 29.26
CA SER A 54 -24.49 36.49 28.31
C SER A 54 -23.93 35.53 27.27
N LEU A 55 -23.74 34.27 27.66
CA LEU A 55 -23.51 33.19 26.71
C LEU A 55 -24.83 32.98 25.97
N GLU A 56 -24.87 33.47 24.73
CA GLU A 56 -26.04 33.32 23.88
C GLU A 56 -26.36 31.83 23.68
N ILE A 57 -27.65 31.53 23.50
CA ILE A 57 -28.17 30.16 23.36
C ILE A 57 -27.43 29.39 22.24
N GLY A 58 -26.97 30.09 21.19
CA GLY A 58 -26.13 29.53 20.12
C GLY A 58 -24.80 28.97 20.61
N THR A 59 -24.10 29.67 21.51
CA THR A 59 -22.83 29.22 22.09
C THR A 59 -23.01 27.95 22.92
N LEU A 60 -24.09 27.86 23.70
CA LEU A 60 -24.44 26.65 24.46
C LEU A 60 -24.76 25.45 23.56
N ALA A 61 -25.55 25.67 22.50
CA ALA A 61 -25.88 24.61 21.54
C ALA A 61 -24.63 24.08 20.84
N SER A 62 -23.70 24.96 20.48
CA SER A 62 -22.42 24.61 19.86
C SER A 62 -21.48 23.84 20.80
N LEU A 63 -21.41 24.22 22.09
CA LEU A 63 -20.64 23.51 23.11
C LEU A 63 -21.18 22.11 23.41
N VAL A 64 -22.51 21.98 23.50
CA VAL A 64 -23.17 20.68 23.69
C VAL A 64 -22.94 19.77 22.48
N ASP A 65 -22.88 20.35 21.27
CA ASP A 65 -22.58 19.61 20.05
C ASP A 65 -21.15 19.08 20.02
N ALA A 66 -20.15 19.91 20.27
CA ALA A 66 -18.75 19.48 20.33
C ALA A 66 -18.48 18.40 21.41
N ILE A 67 -19.18 18.47 22.55
CA ILE A 67 -19.06 17.44 23.60
C ILE A 67 -19.74 16.12 23.18
N ARG A 68 -20.80 16.17 22.36
CA ARG A 68 -21.56 14.99 21.91
C ARG A 68 -20.99 14.36 20.64
N HIS A 69 -20.36 15.15 19.78
CA HIS A 69 -19.84 14.74 18.50
C HIS A 69 -18.35 15.08 18.42
N THR A 70 -17.58 14.47 19.32
CA THR A 70 -16.12 14.66 19.36
C THR A 70 -15.45 14.34 18.03
N GLU A 71 -16.02 13.42 17.23
CA GLU A 71 -15.47 13.06 15.92
C GLU A 71 -16.00 13.89 14.74
N SER A 72 -17.03 14.74 14.95
CA SER A 72 -17.62 15.56 13.88
C SER A 72 -18.38 16.77 14.45
N ILE A 73 -17.70 17.90 14.55
CA ILE A 73 -18.31 19.16 14.99
C ILE A 73 -19.13 19.74 13.84
N ASP A 74 -20.40 20.09 14.09
CA ASP A 74 -21.26 20.76 13.10
C ASP A 74 -20.84 22.24 12.95
N ASP A 75 -20.12 22.56 11.89
CA ASP A 75 -19.61 23.90 11.57
C ASP A 75 -20.73 24.95 11.43
N ARG A 76 -21.94 24.53 11.05
CA ARG A 76 -23.13 25.40 10.95
C ARG A 76 -23.59 25.95 12.31
N LYS A 77 -23.09 25.39 13.42
CA LYS A 77 -23.35 25.90 14.78
C LYS A 77 -22.36 26.96 15.23
N PHE A 78 -21.42 27.35 14.37
CA PHE A 78 -20.50 28.47 14.58
C PHE A 78 -19.71 28.41 15.89
N LEU A 79 -19.33 27.19 16.34
CA LEU A 79 -18.65 26.97 17.61
C LEU A 79 -17.34 27.76 17.69
N LEU A 80 -16.55 27.72 16.62
CA LEU A 80 -15.25 28.40 16.55
C LEU A 80 -15.45 29.93 16.61
N GLU A 81 -16.43 30.46 15.90
CA GLU A 81 -16.76 31.88 15.85
C GLU A 81 -17.27 32.37 17.21
N HIS A 82 -18.07 31.56 17.91
CA HIS A 82 -18.50 31.84 19.26
C HIS A 82 -17.33 31.85 20.25
N ALA A 83 -16.41 30.87 20.15
CA ALA A 83 -15.21 30.82 20.98
C ALA A 83 -14.29 32.03 20.72
N LEU A 84 -14.08 32.39 19.45
CA LEU A 84 -13.29 33.56 19.06
C LEU A 84 -13.92 34.87 19.54
N THR A 85 -15.24 35.02 19.39
CA THR A 85 -15.99 36.21 19.87
C THR A 85 -15.96 36.32 21.39
N PHE A 86 -16.00 35.20 22.11
CA PHE A 86 -15.85 35.18 23.55
C PHE A 86 -14.46 35.68 23.96
N VAL A 87 -13.40 35.12 23.35
CA VAL A 87 -12.02 35.50 23.65
C VAL A 87 -11.74 36.96 23.28
N SER A 88 -12.31 37.46 22.18
CA SER A 88 -12.12 38.86 21.76
C SER A 88 -12.72 39.88 22.74
N ARG A 89 -13.59 39.45 23.66
CA ARG A 89 -14.23 40.28 24.68
C ARG A 89 -13.56 40.18 26.05
N LEU A 90 -12.55 39.32 26.22
CA LEU A 90 -11.80 39.19 27.47
C LEU A 90 -10.81 40.35 27.63
N GLU A 91 -10.69 40.88 28.84
CA GLU A 91 -9.64 41.86 29.15
C GLU A 91 -8.24 41.24 28.99
N PRO A 92 -7.24 42.01 28.55
CA PRO A 92 -5.86 41.54 28.45
C PRO A 92 -5.36 41.00 29.79
N GLY A 93 -4.84 39.77 29.80
CA GLY A 93 -4.38 39.11 31.02
C GLY A 93 -3.95 37.67 30.80
N LYS A 94 -3.47 37.00 31.87
CA LYS A 94 -2.95 35.63 31.80
C LYS A 94 -3.95 34.63 31.22
N LEU A 95 -5.23 34.74 31.60
CA LEU A 95 -6.30 33.86 31.12
C LEU A 95 -6.57 34.07 29.62
N SER A 96 -6.76 35.33 29.19
CA SER A 96 -6.97 35.70 27.79
C SER A 96 -5.82 35.21 26.91
N ASN A 97 -4.57 35.46 27.31
CA ASN A 97 -3.38 34.99 26.59
C ASN A 97 -3.31 33.46 26.51
N THR A 98 -3.68 32.76 27.58
CA THR A 98 -3.66 31.28 27.60
C THR A 98 -4.67 30.70 26.62
N ILE A 99 -5.90 31.23 26.62
CA ILE A 99 -6.96 30.74 25.74
C ILE A 99 -6.61 31.10 24.28
N GLN A 100 -6.14 32.32 24.02
CA GLN A 100 -5.70 32.74 22.69
C GLN A 100 -4.57 31.84 22.16
N ASN A 101 -3.55 31.56 22.96
CA ASN A 101 -2.46 30.65 22.56
C ASN A 101 -2.98 29.25 22.23
N LYS A 102 -3.94 28.73 23.00
CA LYS A 102 -4.58 27.42 22.72
C LYS A 102 -5.37 27.42 21.42
N ILE A 103 -6.12 28.48 21.14
CA ILE A 103 -6.87 28.60 19.88
C ILE A 103 -5.91 28.71 18.69
N VAL A 104 -4.86 29.51 18.80
CA VAL A 104 -3.83 29.61 17.75
C VAL A 104 -3.16 28.27 17.51
N ALA A 105 -2.79 27.55 18.57
CA ALA A 105 -2.21 26.21 18.46
C ALA A 105 -3.18 25.20 17.83
N LEU A 106 -4.47 25.24 18.20
CA LEU A 106 -5.51 24.39 17.60
C LEU A 106 -5.62 24.64 16.09
N LEU A 107 -5.77 25.91 15.68
CA LEU A 107 -5.88 26.28 14.26
C LEU A 107 -4.62 25.95 13.46
N TYR A 108 -3.45 26.10 14.07
CA TYR A 108 -2.18 25.74 13.46
C TYR A 108 -2.04 24.22 13.29
N ASN A 109 -2.39 23.43 14.30
CA ASN A 109 -2.27 21.96 14.27
C ASN A 109 -3.38 21.26 13.48
N ASP A 110 -4.47 21.96 13.13
CA ASP A 110 -5.50 21.44 12.23
C ASP A 110 -5.03 21.42 10.75
N LEU A 111 -3.97 22.17 10.43
CA LEU A 111 -3.35 22.15 9.11
C LEU A 111 -2.10 21.27 9.11
N GLY A 112 -1.94 20.48 8.04
CA GLY A 112 -0.72 19.72 7.81
C GLY A 112 0.47 20.64 7.52
N HIS A 113 1.52 20.51 8.33
CA HIS A 113 2.75 21.29 8.18
C HIS A 113 3.98 20.38 8.08
N PRO A 114 4.65 20.33 6.92
CA PRO A 114 4.34 21.03 5.66
C PRO A 114 3.17 20.39 4.90
N PRO A 115 2.67 21.04 3.82
CA PRO A 115 1.56 20.52 3.02
C PRO A 115 1.86 19.12 2.47
N ALA A 116 0.89 18.20 2.59
CA ALA A 116 1.04 16.82 2.15
C ALA A 116 1.02 16.65 0.61
N THR A 117 0.42 17.60 -0.11
CA THR A 117 0.31 17.58 -1.58
C THR A 117 0.41 18.99 -2.17
N SER A 118 0.64 19.09 -3.48
CA SER A 118 0.72 20.34 -4.23
C SER A 118 -0.10 20.24 -5.52
N ILE A 119 -0.60 21.37 -6.00
CA ILE A 119 -1.35 21.43 -7.25
C ILE A 119 -0.41 21.43 -8.47
N GLY A 120 -0.90 20.94 -9.60
CA GLY A 120 -0.22 20.94 -10.91
C GLY A 120 0.19 19.54 -11.39
N ASN A 121 0.38 19.39 -12.70
CA ASN A 121 0.61 18.09 -13.35
C ASN A 121 1.81 17.32 -12.79
N LYS A 122 2.80 18.03 -12.24
CA LYS A 122 3.97 17.41 -11.58
C LYS A 122 3.58 16.51 -10.40
N TYR A 123 2.51 16.84 -9.69
CA TYR A 123 2.05 16.16 -8.47
C TYR A 123 0.65 15.55 -8.62
N ALA A 124 0.02 15.70 -9.79
CA ALA A 124 -1.31 15.16 -10.07
C ALA A 124 -1.34 13.63 -10.15
N TRP A 125 -0.19 13.00 -10.42
CA TRP A 125 -0.05 11.55 -10.58
C TRP A 125 1.32 11.05 -10.15
N ARG A 126 1.43 9.73 -9.97
CA ARG A 126 2.69 9.07 -9.65
C ARG A 126 3.64 9.11 -10.86
N THR A 127 4.87 9.54 -10.64
CA THR A 127 5.95 9.44 -11.64
C THR A 127 6.25 7.98 -11.99
N ALA A 128 6.93 7.74 -13.12
CA ALA A 128 7.25 6.38 -13.56
C ALA A 128 8.25 5.66 -12.64
N ASP A 129 9.14 6.40 -11.98
CA ASP A 129 10.15 5.89 -11.06
C ASP A 129 9.75 6.00 -9.58
N GLY A 130 8.54 6.51 -9.29
CA GLY A 130 8.04 6.71 -7.93
C GLY A 130 8.61 7.94 -7.21
N SER A 131 9.46 8.74 -7.85
CA SER A 131 9.92 10.02 -7.32
C SER A 131 8.77 11.01 -7.07
N HIS A 132 9.01 12.01 -6.20
CA HIS A 132 8.06 13.07 -5.85
C HIS A 132 6.77 12.60 -5.17
N ASN A 133 6.72 11.34 -4.72
CA ASN A 133 5.62 10.86 -3.88
C ASN A 133 5.66 11.53 -2.50
N ASN A 134 6.86 11.72 -1.94
CA ASN A 134 7.09 12.71 -0.89
C ASN A 134 7.59 14.01 -1.54
N ILE A 135 6.92 15.13 -1.28
CA ILE A 135 7.25 16.44 -1.87
C ILE A 135 8.51 17.05 -1.24
N GLU A 136 8.73 16.82 0.04
CA GLU A 136 9.90 17.31 0.77
C GLU A 136 11.16 16.53 0.43
N LEU A 137 10.99 15.22 0.22
CA LEU A 137 12.07 14.27 -0.10
C LEU A 137 11.75 13.55 -1.42
N PRO A 138 11.94 14.20 -2.58
CA PRO A 138 11.51 13.65 -3.87
C PRO A 138 12.10 12.30 -4.26
N ASP A 139 13.31 11.96 -3.78
CA ASP A 139 13.95 10.68 -4.08
C ASP A 139 13.59 9.57 -3.06
N LEU A 140 12.82 9.88 -2.02
CA LEU A 140 12.39 8.88 -1.03
C LEU A 140 11.53 7.82 -1.72
N GLY A 141 11.95 6.56 -1.67
CA GLY A 141 11.21 5.43 -2.26
C GLY A 141 11.29 5.32 -3.78
N LYS A 142 12.07 6.19 -4.43
CA LYS A 142 12.28 6.17 -5.87
C LYS A 142 13.06 4.92 -6.32
N ALA A 143 12.76 4.43 -7.51
CA ALA A 143 13.51 3.38 -8.19
C ALA A 143 14.99 3.74 -8.38
N GLY A 144 15.86 2.73 -8.33
CA GLY A 144 17.30 2.89 -8.46
C GLY A 144 17.99 3.44 -7.20
N THR A 145 17.32 3.40 -6.05
CA THR A 145 17.89 3.84 -4.76
C THR A 145 18.17 2.66 -3.82
N PRO A 146 19.06 2.81 -2.82
CA PRO A 146 19.36 1.74 -1.88
C PRO A 146 18.16 1.31 -1.05
N TYR A 147 18.10 0.02 -0.69
CA TYR A 147 17.19 -0.46 0.35
C TYR A 147 17.47 0.21 1.70
N ALA A 148 16.42 0.44 2.48
CA ALA A 148 16.56 0.84 3.87
C ALA A 148 16.99 -0.34 4.76
N ARG A 149 17.35 -0.04 6.02
CA ARG A 149 17.48 -1.02 7.09
C ARG A 149 16.54 -0.66 8.23
N SER A 150 15.72 -1.62 8.64
CA SER A 150 14.81 -1.45 9.78
C SER A 150 15.44 -1.85 11.10
N VAL A 151 16.54 -2.62 11.09
CA VAL A 151 17.21 -3.09 12.30
C VAL A 151 18.72 -2.84 12.24
N GLN A 152 19.31 -2.56 13.39
CA GLN A 152 20.76 -2.46 13.54
C GLN A 152 21.35 -3.84 13.85
N GLN A 153 22.48 -4.17 13.22
CA GLN A 153 23.19 -5.41 13.50
C GLN A 153 23.83 -5.36 14.90
N SER A 154 23.44 -6.28 15.80
CA SER A 154 23.98 -6.33 17.17
C SER A 154 25.18 -7.27 17.33
N HIS A 155 25.26 -8.33 16.51
CA HIS A 155 26.29 -9.37 16.60
C HIS A 155 26.88 -9.69 15.21
N PRO A 156 27.77 -8.84 14.67
CA PRO A 156 28.39 -9.11 13.38
C PRO A 156 29.35 -10.30 13.49
N LEU A 157 29.05 -11.38 12.75
CA LEU A 157 29.99 -12.47 12.54
C LEU A 157 30.80 -12.23 11.26
N PRO A 158 32.12 -12.50 11.26
CA PRO A 158 32.91 -12.55 10.04
C PRO A 158 32.33 -13.51 9.02
N LYS A 159 32.38 -13.17 7.72
CA LYS A 159 31.80 -13.98 6.65
C LYS A 159 32.33 -15.41 6.61
N ASN A 160 33.61 -15.61 6.96
CA ASN A 160 34.24 -16.93 7.01
C ASN A 160 33.82 -17.79 8.21
N GLN A 161 33.04 -17.24 9.15
CA GLN A 161 32.43 -17.97 10.26
C GLN A 161 30.96 -18.31 10.02
N LEU A 162 30.36 -17.74 8.97
CA LEU A 162 28.98 -18.08 8.61
C LEU A 162 28.95 -19.47 7.96
N PRO A 163 27.94 -20.30 8.28
CA PRO A 163 27.76 -21.59 7.61
C PRO A 163 27.54 -21.41 6.11
N ASP A 164 27.94 -22.42 5.34
CA ASP A 164 27.70 -22.45 3.90
C ASP A 164 26.19 -22.36 3.60
N PRO A 165 25.73 -21.39 2.78
CA PRO A 165 24.31 -21.24 2.49
C PRO A 165 23.66 -22.46 1.81
N GLY A 166 24.42 -23.19 0.99
CA GLY A 166 23.96 -24.43 0.35
C GLY A 166 23.69 -25.51 1.39
N LEU A 167 24.63 -25.71 2.31
CA LEU A 167 24.45 -26.65 3.42
C LEU A 167 23.23 -26.31 4.29
N ILE A 168 23.01 -25.02 4.59
CA ILE A 168 21.80 -24.56 5.32
C ILE A 168 20.54 -24.94 4.54
N PHE A 169 20.52 -24.67 3.24
CA PHE A 169 19.37 -24.97 2.40
C PHE A 169 19.08 -26.48 2.38
N ASP A 170 20.08 -27.30 2.06
CA ASP A 170 19.91 -28.76 1.94
C ASP A 170 19.51 -29.41 3.26
N THR A 171 20.00 -28.90 4.39
CA THR A 171 19.75 -29.48 5.71
C THR A 171 18.45 -28.99 6.34
N LEU A 172 18.04 -27.74 6.09
CA LEU A 172 16.96 -27.08 6.86
C LEU A 172 15.79 -26.59 6.02
N LEU A 173 15.98 -26.27 4.74
CA LEU A 173 14.97 -25.59 3.91
C LEU A 173 14.46 -26.42 2.74
N LYS A 174 15.25 -27.39 2.27
CA LYS A 174 14.86 -28.29 1.19
C LYS A 174 13.59 -29.04 1.59
N ARG A 175 12.61 -29.05 0.68
CA ARG A 175 11.35 -29.76 0.87
C ARG A 175 11.60 -31.27 0.82
N GLU A 176 11.24 -31.99 1.88
CA GLU A 176 11.25 -33.46 1.90
C GLU A 176 9.96 -34.08 1.35
N GLY A 177 8.86 -33.35 1.41
CA GLY A 177 7.55 -33.74 0.89
C GLY A 177 6.56 -32.58 0.91
N PHE A 178 5.50 -32.71 0.13
CA PHE A 178 4.47 -31.67 0.06
C PHE A 178 3.60 -31.64 1.32
N VAL A 179 3.49 -30.46 1.93
CA VAL A 179 2.59 -30.20 3.05
C VAL A 179 1.61 -29.11 2.64
N LYS A 180 0.32 -29.44 2.64
CA LYS A 180 -0.74 -28.49 2.32
C LYS A 180 -0.75 -27.34 3.31
N HIS A 181 -1.01 -26.12 2.81
CA HIS A 181 -1.16 -24.95 3.67
C HIS A 181 -2.30 -25.18 4.67
N PRO A 182 -2.09 -25.04 5.99
CA PRO A 182 -3.06 -25.43 7.01
C PRO A 182 -4.35 -24.60 6.98
N ALA A 183 -4.30 -23.39 6.40
CA ALA A 183 -5.46 -22.54 6.21
C ALA A 183 -6.22 -22.79 4.89
N GLY A 184 -5.75 -23.70 4.03
CA GLY A 184 -6.40 -23.99 2.74
C GLY A 184 -6.27 -22.90 1.68
N LEU A 185 -5.20 -22.11 1.72
CA LEU A 185 -4.93 -21.10 0.68
C LEU A 185 -4.56 -21.77 -0.65
N SER A 186 -5.13 -21.29 -1.75
CA SER A 186 -4.80 -21.72 -3.11
C SER A 186 -3.50 -21.10 -3.60
N SER A 187 -2.91 -21.65 -4.68
CA SER A 187 -1.71 -21.06 -5.30
C SER A 187 -1.99 -19.67 -5.90
N GLN A 188 -3.26 -19.38 -6.24
CA GLN A 188 -3.69 -18.07 -6.73
C GLN A 188 -3.37 -16.94 -5.76
N MET A 189 -3.51 -17.17 -4.44
CA MET A 189 -3.12 -16.18 -3.42
C MET A 189 -1.62 -15.85 -3.53
N PHE A 190 -0.78 -16.87 -3.71
CA PHE A 190 0.67 -16.70 -3.87
C PHE A 190 1.06 -16.12 -5.23
N SER A 191 0.28 -16.41 -6.28
CA SER A 191 0.42 -15.77 -7.59
C SER A 191 0.13 -14.26 -7.51
N PHE A 192 -0.89 -13.87 -6.73
CA PHE A 192 -1.14 -12.46 -6.44
C PHE A 192 -0.05 -11.85 -5.55
N ALA A 193 0.45 -12.60 -4.56
CA ALA A 193 1.57 -12.20 -3.72
C ALA A 193 2.82 -11.85 -4.56
N ALA A 194 3.07 -12.60 -5.64
CA ALA A 194 4.13 -12.31 -6.59
C ALA A 194 3.95 -10.93 -7.23
N LEU A 195 2.73 -10.52 -7.59
CA LEU A 195 2.48 -9.16 -8.10
C LEU A 195 2.76 -8.09 -7.03
N VAL A 196 2.37 -8.34 -5.77
CA VAL A 196 2.63 -7.42 -4.65
C VAL A 196 4.13 -7.23 -4.43
N ILE A 197 4.88 -8.31 -4.30
CA ILE A 197 6.32 -8.23 -4.00
C ILE A 197 7.13 -7.73 -5.19
N HIS A 198 6.78 -8.10 -6.43
CA HIS A 198 7.44 -7.56 -7.61
C HIS A 198 7.11 -6.08 -7.86
N SER A 199 6.05 -5.54 -7.24
CA SER A 199 5.78 -4.10 -7.26
C SER A 199 6.74 -3.29 -6.40
N VAL A 200 7.31 -3.90 -5.34
CA VAL A 200 8.16 -3.19 -4.37
C VAL A 200 9.60 -3.70 -4.33
N PHE A 201 9.91 -4.80 -5.01
CA PHE A 201 11.24 -5.41 -5.03
C PHE A 201 11.76 -5.76 -6.44
N ARG A 202 12.88 -5.13 -6.79
CA ARG A 202 13.71 -5.48 -7.95
C ARG A 202 15.18 -5.25 -7.61
N THR A 203 15.80 -6.18 -6.89
CA THR A 203 17.21 -6.05 -6.50
C THR A 203 18.13 -6.04 -7.71
N SER A 204 19.05 -5.06 -7.80
CA SER A 204 19.97 -4.99 -8.93
C SER A 204 20.96 -6.16 -8.92
N HIS A 205 21.24 -6.68 -10.12
CA HIS A 205 22.25 -7.72 -10.33
C HIS A 205 23.68 -7.17 -10.39
N THR A 206 23.85 -5.85 -10.49
CA THR A 206 25.16 -5.17 -10.47
C THR A 206 25.51 -4.73 -9.06
N ASP A 207 24.57 -4.09 -8.34
CA ASP A 207 24.71 -3.70 -6.94
C ASP A 207 23.50 -4.16 -6.13
N VAL A 208 23.68 -5.25 -5.38
CA VAL A 208 22.61 -5.89 -4.59
C VAL A 208 22.04 -5.01 -3.47
N ASN A 209 22.62 -3.84 -3.20
CA ASN A 209 22.06 -2.88 -2.25
C ASN A 209 20.95 -2.02 -2.86
N ILE A 210 20.83 -1.99 -4.20
CA ILE A 210 19.91 -1.13 -4.93
C ILE A 210 18.60 -1.85 -5.24
N ASN A 211 17.48 -1.15 -5.01
CA ASN A 211 16.17 -1.51 -5.51
C ASN A 211 15.91 -0.78 -6.83
N GLU A 212 15.87 -1.50 -7.95
CA GLU A 212 15.62 -0.94 -9.29
C GLU A 212 14.14 -0.60 -9.53
N THR A 213 13.24 -0.97 -8.62
CA THR A 213 11.83 -0.54 -8.63
C THR A 213 11.53 0.41 -7.47
N SER A 214 10.39 1.09 -7.53
CA SER A 214 9.94 1.99 -6.47
C SER A 214 9.59 1.20 -5.20
N SER A 215 9.58 1.87 -4.05
CA SER A 215 9.17 1.28 -2.76
C SER A 215 7.66 1.40 -2.52
N TYR A 216 6.87 1.54 -3.58
CA TYR A 216 5.45 1.82 -3.51
C TYR A 216 4.61 0.72 -4.16
N VAL A 217 3.38 0.54 -3.65
CA VAL A 217 2.39 -0.36 -4.25
C VAL A 217 1.76 0.35 -5.46
N ASP A 218 2.54 0.45 -6.54
CA ASP A 218 2.22 1.26 -7.72
C ASP A 218 1.97 0.43 -8.99
N LEU A 219 1.87 -0.89 -8.84
CA LEU A 219 1.69 -1.85 -9.91
C LEU A 219 2.75 -1.70 -11.02
N SER A 220 3.99 -1.35 -10.63
CA SER A 220 5.16 -1.30 -11.53
C SER A 220 5.40 -2.56 -12.37
N PRO A 221 4.95 -3.79 -12.02
CA PRO A 221 5.07 -4.92 -12.92
C PRO A 221 4.28 -4.74 -14.22
N LEU A 222 3.16 -4.01 -14.16
CA LEU A 222 2.39 -3.64 -15.34
C LEU A 222 3.01 -2.43 -16.05
N TYR A 223 3.29 -1.36 -15.29
CA TYR A 223 3.57 -0.03 -15.83
C TYR A 223 5.05 0.31 -16.02
N GLY A 224 5.96 -0.51 -15.51
CA GLY A 224 7.39 -0.19 -15.47
C GLY A 224 7.80 0.61 -14.24
N HIS A 225 9.11 0.75 -14.08
CA HIS A 225 9.77 1.39 -12.93
C HIS A 225 10.63 2.60 -13.34
N ASN A 226 10.54 3.03 -14.61
CA ASN A 226 11.12 4.25 -15.13
C ASN A 226 10.37 4.67 -16.40
N GLN A 227 10.67 5.86 -16.92
CA GLN A 227 9.94 6.40 -18.08
C GLN A 227 10.08 5.52 -19.33
N GLU A 228 11.28 4.98 -19.57
CA GLU A 228 11.54 4.13 -20.74
C GLU A 228 10.69 2.85 -20.73
N THR A 229 10.65 2.14 -19.61
CA THR A 229 9.84 0.92 -19.45
C THR A 229 8.35 1.22 -19.49
N GLN A 230 7.94 2.37 -18.95
CA GLN A 230 6.56 2.84 -19.03
C GLN A 230 6.14 3.17 -20.47
N ASP A 231 7.02 3.79 -21.25
CA ASP A 231 6.74 4.11 -22.65
C ASP A 231 6.63 2.85 -23.52
N ARG A 232 7.43 1.82 -23.22
CA ARG A 232 7.42 0.55 -23.95
C ARG A 232 6.07 -0.17 -23.89
N VAL A 233 5.30 -0.03 -22.82
CA VAL A 233 3.99 -0.68 -22.66
C VAL A 233 2.84 0.14 -23.23
N ARG A 234 3.05 1.42 -23.57
CA ARG A 234 2.01 2.34 -24.04
C ARG A 234 1.84 2.30 -25.56
N VAL A 235 0.61 2.56 -26.02
CA VAL A 235 0.30 2.65 -27.47
C VAL A 235 0.64 4.04 -28.03
N ARG A 236 0.50 5.09 -27.21
CA ARG A 236 0.79 6.49 -27.54
C ARG A 236 -0.02 7.10 -28.69
N ASN A 237 -1.33 6.81 -28.70
CA ASN A 237 -2.26 7.18 -29.78
C ASN A 237 -3.39 8.14 -29.37
N GLY A 238 -3.25 8.86 -28.25
CA GLY A 238 -4.29 9.79 -27.78
C GLY A 238 -5.34 9.20 -26.83
N TYR A 239 -5.46 7.86 -26.76
CA TYR A 239 -6.46 7.17 -25.93
C TYR A 239 -5.96 6.79 -24.53
N GLY A 240 -4.68 7.02 -24.22
CA GLY A 240 -4.09 6.66 -22.93
C GLY A 240 -3.97 5.15 -22.68
N LEU A 241 -3.92 4.31 -23.72
CA LEU A 241 -3.97 2.85 -23.61
C LEU A 241 -2.59 2.19 -23.47
N LEU A 242 -2.59 1.03 -22.80
CA LEU A 242 -1.55 0.01 -22.88
C LEU A 242 -1.72 -0.84 -24.14
N LYS A 243 -0.60 -1.37 -24.65
CA LYS A 243 -0.59 -2.39 -25.70
C LYS A 243 -1.35 -3.64 -25.22
N PRO A 244 -2.08 -4.35 -26.09
CA PRO A 244 -2.91 -5.48 -25.66
C PRO A 244 -2.13 -6.58 -24.94
N ASP A 245 -2.56 -6.90 -23.72
CA ASP A 245 -1.99 -7.97 -22.88
C ASP A 245 -0.46 -7.91 -22.73
N VAL A 246 0.07 -6.68 -22.64
CA VAL A 246 1.48 -6.38 -22.40
C VAL A 246 1.66 -5.87 -20.97
N PHE A 247 2.81 -6.19 -20.38
CA PHE A 247 3.27 -5.71 -19.07
C PHE A 247 4.80 -5.54 -19.06
N ALA A 248 5.32 -4.73 -18.14
CA ALA A 248 6.73 -4.30 -18.15
C ALA A 248 7.71 -5.27 -17.48
N GLU A 249 7.28 -6.03 -16.48
CA GLU A 249 8.18 -6.87 -15.67
C GLU A 249 8.45 -8.23 -16.31
N ASP A 250 9.70 -8.40 -16.73
CA ASP A 250 10.17 -9.55 -17.47
C ASP A 250 10.40 -10.79 -16.61
N ARG A 251 10.72 -10.62 -15.31
CA ARG A 251 10.99 -11.74 -14.40
C ARG A 251 9.75 -12.61 -14.17
N LEU A 252 8.54 -12.07 -14.33
CA LEU A 252 7.31 -12.83 -14.14
C LEU A 252 7.13 -13.94 -15.19
N LEU A 253 7.80 -13.85 -16.35
CA LEU A 253 7.82 -14.92 -17.35
C LEU A 253 8.50 -16.20 -16.86
N LEU A 254 9.28 -16.10 -15.77
CA LEU A 254 9.95 -17.23 -15.12
C LEU A 254 9.19 -17.72 -13.88
N LEU A 255 7.98 -17.20 -13.64
CA LEU A 255 7.09 -17.62 -12.56
C LEU A 255 5.88 -18.39 -13.13
N PRO A 256 5.16 -19.15 -12.27
CA PRO A 256 3.97 -19.85 -12.70
C PRO A 256 2.98 -18.96 -13.47
N PRO A 257 2.31 -19.50 -14.49
CA PRO A 257 1.60 -18.70 -15.49
C PRO A 257 0.40 -17.90 -14.94
N ALA A 258 -0.14 -18.30 -13.79
CA ALA A 258 -1.21 -17.57 -13.10
C ALA A 258 -0.79 -16.14 -12.72
N VAL A 259 0.50 -15.90 -12.43
CA VAL A 259 1.04 -14.57 -12.14
C VAL A 259 0.87 -13.64 -13.35
N CYS A 260 1.27 -14.09 -14.53
CA CYS A 260 1.12 -13.33 -15.77
C CYS A 260 -0.35 -13.18 -16.18
N ALA A 261 -1.17 -14.21 -15.99
CA ALA A 261 -2.60 -14.15 -16.30
C ALA A 261 -3.31 -13.07 -15.46
N LEU A 262 -3.04 -13.00 -14.15
CA LEU A 262 -3.56 -11.92 -13.29
C LEU A 262 -3.12 -10.53 -13.77
N LEU A 263 -1.85 -10.39 -14.18
CA LEU A 263 -1.33 -9.11 -14.65
C LEU A 263 -1.95 -8.68 -15.98
N VAL A 264 -2.26 -9.63 -16.86
CA VAL A 264 -3.03 -9.38 -18.09
C VAL A 264 -4.43 -8.82 -17.77
N LEU A 265 -5.11 -9.33 -16.74
CA LEU A 265 -6.40 -8.77 -16.31
C LEU A 265 -6.28 -7.30 -15.88
N PHE A 266 -5.23 -6.94 -15.13
CA PHE A 266 -4.97 -5.55 -14.79
C PHE A 266 -4.62 -4.69 -16.02
N SER A 267 -3.91 -5.25 -17.01
CA SER A 267 -3.64 -4.57 -18.29
C SER A 267 -4.94 -4.24 -19.04
N ARG A 268 -5.85 -5.22 -19.13
CA ARG A 268 -7.18 -5.03 -19.73
C ARG A 268 -8.03 -4.04 -18.95
N ASN A 269 -8.00 -4.09 -17.62
CA ASN A 269 -8.73 -3.16 -16.76
C ASN A 269 -8.26 -1.71 -16.97
N HIS A 270 -6.95 -1.47 -17.10
CA HIS A 270 -6.43 -0.14 -17.46
C HIS A 270 -7.06 0.36 -18.77
N ASN A 271 -7.05 -0.46 -19.82
CA ASN A 271 -7.59 -0.09 -21.11
C ASN A 271 -9.11 0.15 -21.07
N TYR A 272 -9.84 -0.60 -20.24
CA TYR A 272 -11.25 -0.37 -19.98
C TYR A 272 -11.47 0.99 -19.29
N ILE A 273 -10.71 1.30 -18.24
CA ILE A 273 -10.81 2.57 -17.50
C ILE A 273 -10.50 3.76 -18.42
N ALA A 274 -9.39 3.72 -19.16
CA ALA A 274 -9.00 4.81 -20.06
C ALA A 274 -10.07 5.11 -21.12
N LYS A 275 -10.66 4.06 -21.73
CA LYS A 275 -11.80 4.21 -22.65
C LYS A 275 -12.99 4.86 -21.96
N LYS A 276 -13.33 4.44 -20.73
CA LYS A 276 -14.45 5.03 -19.99
C LYS A 276 -14.23 6.48 -19.60
N LEU A 277 -13.01 6.88 -19.24
CA LEU A 277 -12.68 8.28 -18.98
C LEU A 277 -12.92 9.16 -20.21
N LEU A 278 -12.53 8.68 -21.39
CA LEU A 278 -12.76 9.36 -22.67
C LEU A 278 -14.23 9.34 -23.10
N ASP A 279 -14.93 8.21 -22.95
CA ASP A 279 -16.34 8.06 -23.33
C ASP A 279 -17.25 8.96 -22.49
N ILE A 280 -17.01 9.04 -21.18
CA ILE A 280 -17.83 9.82 -20.25
C ILE A 280 -17.47 11.31 -20.36
N ASN A 281 -16.17 11.66 -20.34
CA ASN A 281 -15.65 13.01 -20.54
C ASN A 281 -16.49 14.10 -19.84
N GLU A 282 -16.73 13.94 -18.53
CA GLU A 282 -17.68 14.78 -17.77
C GLU A 282 -17.42 16.30 -17.89
N ARG A 283 -16.15 16.68 -18.10
CA ARG A 283 -15.72 18.08 -18.21
C ARG A 283 -15.71 18.62 -19.64
N GLY A 284 -15.92 17.76 -20.64
CA GLY A 284 -15.84 18.12 -22.06
C GLY A 284 -14.44 18.54 -22.52
N THR A 285 -13.39 18.13 -21.81
CA THR A 285 -11.99 18.54 -22.08
C THR A 285 -11.30 17.65 -23.11
N TYR A 286 -11.77 16.42 -23.27
CA TYR A 286 -11.21 15.47 -24.24
C TYR A 286 -11.91 15.54 -25.60
N VAL A 287 -11.17 15.19 -26.64
CA VAL A 287 -11.68 15.03 -28.01
C VAL A 287 -11.37 13.63 -28.50
N ASP A 288 -12.14 13.11 -29.46
CA ASP A 288 -11.82 11.83 -30.09
C ASP A 288 -10.45 11.92 -30.79
N PRO A 289 -9.44 11.14 -30.35
CA PRO A 289 -8.11 11.15 -30.95
C PRO A 289 -8.10 10.88 -32.46
N SER A 290 -9.10 10.14 -32.98
CA SER A 290 -9.20 9.85 -34.42
C SER A 290 -9.40 11.12 -35.27
N THR A 291 -9.88 12.20 -34.65
CA THR A 291 -10.11 13.50 -35.31
C THR A 291 -8.87 14.39 -35.31
N LEU A 292 -7.85 14.05 -34.52
CA LEU A 292 -6.60 14.79 -34.42
C LEU A 292 -5.56 14.25 -35.41
N LYS A 293 -4.86 15.16 -36.09
CA LYS A 293 -3.81 14.83 -37.05
C LYS A 293 -2.44 15.01 -36.43
N ALA A 294 -1.69 13.92 -36.32
CA ALA A 294 -0.36 13.90 -35.69
C ALA A 294 0.72 14.68 -36.47
N ASP A 295 0.49 15.00 -37.74
CA ASP A 295 1.38 15.82 -38.57
C ASP A 295 1.19 17.33 -38.34
N VAL A 296 0.09 17.76 -37.72
CA VAL A 296 -0.15 19.16 -37.34
C VAL A 296 0.41 19.39 -35.93
N PRO A 297 1.43 20.25 -35.74
CA PRO A 297 2.13 20.39 -34.45
C PRO A 297 1.22 20.68 -33.26
N ALA A 298 0.24 21.58 -33.40
CA ALA A 298 -0.70 21.92 -32.33
C ALA A 298 -1.59 20.73 -31.94
N GLN A 299 -2.08 19.97 -32.92
CA GLN A 299 -2.93 18.80 -32.69
C GLN A 299 -2.12 17.62 -32.13
N LYS A 300 -0.86 17.46 -32.55
CA LYS A 300 0.08 16.50 -31.95
C LYS A 300 0.32 16.80 -30.47
N THR A 301 0.57 18.06 -30.11
CA THR A 301 0.73 18.46 -28.71
C THR A 301 -0.53 18.18 -27.90
N GLN A 302 -1.71 18.49 -28.43
CA GLN A 302 -2.99 18.17 -27.79
C GLN A 302 -3.18 16.66 -27.61
N LEU A 303 -2.90 15.88 -28.65
CA LEU A 303 -3.02 14.42 -28.64
C LEU A 303 -2.14 13.80 -27.55
N LEU A 304 -0.88 14.22 -27.45
CA LEU A 304 0.06 13.71 -26.45
C LEU A 304 -0.31 14.17 -25.03
N ALA A 305 -0.79 15.40 -24.85
CA ALA A 305 -1.22 15.89 -23.54
C ALA A 305 -2.44 15.13 -23.02
N GLN A 306 -3.45 14.94 -23.88
CA GLN A 306 -4.64 14.16 -23.54
C GLN A 306 -4.30 12.69 -23.27
N GLU A 307 -3.44 12.09 -24.11
CA GLU A 307 -2.98 10.72 -23.90
C GLU A 307 -2.31 10.55 -22.54
N GLU A 308 -1.43 11.48 -22.16
CA GLU A 308 -0.74 11.45 -20.87
C GLU A 308 -1.72 11.54 -19.71
N GLU A 309 -2.67 12.47 -19.77
CA GLU A 309 -3.68 12.64 -18.73
C GLU A 309 -4.57 11.39 -18.59
N LEU A 310 -5.11 10.86 -19.69
CA LEU A 310 -5.92 9.65 -19.69
C LEU A 310 -5.15 8.44 -19.15
N PHE A 311 -3.90 8.25 -19.61
CA PHE A 311 -3.04 7.18 -19.13
C PHE A 311 -2.78 7.28 -17.64
N GLN A 312 -2.38 8.46 -17.14
CA GLN A 312 -2.01 8.62 -15.74
C GLN A 312 -3.22 8.51 -14.81
N ILE A 313 -4.39 9.04 -15.20
CA ILE A 313 -5.62 8.87 -14.42
C ILE A 313 -6.05 7.40 -14.40
N ALA A 314 -6.03 6.71 -15.57
CA ALA A 314 -6.34 5.29 -15.63
C ALA A 314 -5.36 4.44 -14.81
N ARG A 315 -4.07 4.79 -14.82
CA ARG A 315 -3.03 4.18 -13.97
C ARG A 315 -3.37 4.35 -12.49
N LEU A 316 -3.68 5.57 -12.03
CA LEU A 316 -4.04 5.83 -10.63
C LEU A 316 -5.24 5.01 -10.18
N ILE A 317 -6.31 4.97 -10.98
CA ILE A 317 -7.52 4.20 -10.67
C ILE A 317 -7.20 2.71 -10.59
N ASN A 318 -6.46 2.17 -11.55
CA ASN A 318 -6.11 0.75 -11.59
C ASN A 318 -5.16 0.35 -10.44
N CYS A 319 -4.21 1.20 -10.07
CA CYS A 319 -3.39 1.01 -8.87
C CYS A 319 -4.24 1.08 -7.59
N GLY A 320 -5.28 1.92 -7.56
CA GLY A 320 -6.28 1.95 -6.50
C GLY A 320 -7.00 0.61 -6.35
N TRP A 321 -7.49 0.04 -7.46
CA TRP A 321 -8.06 -1.32 -7.48
C TRP A 321 -7.09 -2.38 -6.96
N PHE A 322 -5.85 -2.36 -7.45
CA PHE A 322 -4.82 -3.29 -6.98
C PHE A 322 -4.57 -3.16 -5.46
N ALA A 323 -4.42 -1.94 -4.96
CA ALA A 323 -4.25 -1.68 -3.54
C ALA A 323 -5.47 -2.11 -2.71
N SER A 324 -6.69 -1.92 -3.22
CA SER A 324 -7.91 -2.40 -2.56
C SER A 324 -7.89 -3.93 -2.39
N VAL A 325 -7.50 -4.68 -3.41
CA VAL A 325 -7.36 -6.16 -3.31
C VAL A 325 -6.25 -6.54 -2.31
N VAL A 326 -5.17 -5.75 -2.22
CA VAL A 326 -4.11 -5.95 -1.21
C VAL A 326 -4.66 -5.83 0.22
N PHE A 327 -5.43 -4.77 0.51
CA PHE A 327 -5.93 -4.48 1.87
C PHE A 327 -7.17 -5.30 2.28
N SER A 328 -7.91 -5.81 1.30
CA SER A 328 -9.08 -6.66 1.52
C SER A 328 -8.69 -8.14 1.40
N ASP A 329 -8.77 -8.72 0.21
CA ASP A 329 -8.64 -10.16 0.00
C ASP A 329 -7.27 -10.72 0.38
N TYR A 330 -6.18 -10.10 -0.09
CA TYR A 330 -4.82 -10.62 0.11
C TYR A 330 -4.42 -10.65 1.59
N LEU A 331 -4.63 -9.54 2.31
CA LEU A 331 -4.34 -9.48 3.74
C LEU A 331 -5.27 -10.39 4.55
N SER A 332 -6.54 -10.50 4.16
CA SER A 332 -7.50 -11.41 4.79
C SER A 332 -7.06 -12.88 4.67
N CYS A 333 -6.46 -13.28 3.55
CA CYS A 333 -5.85 -14.60 3.40
C CYS A 333 -4.70 -14.83 4.38
N ILE A 334 -3.80 -13.84 4.55
CA ILE A 334 -2.66 -13.94 5.47
C ILE A 334 -3.13 -14.04 6.93
N LEU A 335 -4.13 -13.24 7.31
CA LEU A 335 -4.68 -13.22 8.66
C LEU A 335 -5.60 -14.41 8.96
N GLY A 336 -5.98 -15.19 7.94
CA GLY A 336 -6.90 -16.33 8.09
C GLY A 336 -8.38 -15.94 8.18
N LEU A 337 -8.72 -14.66 7.99
CA LEU A 337 -10.08 -14.12 8.14
C LEU A 337 -11.10 -14.72 7.17
N VAL A 338 -10.62 -15.18 6.00
CA VAL A 338 -11.45 -15.86 5.00
C VAL A 338 -12.11 -17.12 5.59
N ARG A 339 -11.42 -17.83 6.49
CA ARG A 339 -11.96 -19.05 7.13
C ARG A 339 -13.05 -18.75 8.15
N ASP A 340 -12.99 -17.57 8.74
CA ASP A 340 -13.98 -17.08 9.70
C ASP A 340 -15.18 -16.44 9.00
N GLY A 341 -15.17 -16.35 7.66
CA GLY A 341 -16.20 -15.66 6.87
C GLY A 341 -16.24 -14.15 7.15
N SER A 342 -15.14 -13.58 7.67
CA SER A 342 -15.07 -12.18 8.02
C SER A 342 -14.79 -11.34 6.78
N SER A 343 -15.67 -10.38 6.49
CA SER A 343 -15.48 -9.38 5.43
C SER A 343 -14.72 -8.14 5.91
N TRP A 344 -14.05 -8.22 7.06
CA TRP A 344 -13.27 -7.11 7.61
C TRP A 344 -12.06 -6.83 6.70
N SER A 345 -11.81 -5.55 6.43
CA SER A 345 -10.66 -5.08 5.64
C SER A 345 -10.08 -3.81 6.22
N LEU A 346 -8.80 -3.54 5.96
CA LEU A 346 -8.21 -2.24 6.27
C LEU A 346 -8.73 -1.18 5.30
N ASN A 347 -9.08 0.00 5.82
CA ASN A 347 -9.34 1.20 5.00
C ASN A 347 -8.28 2.27 5.26
N PRO A 348 -7.17 2.28 4.49
CA PRO A 348 -6.11 3.28 4.66
C PRO A 348 -6.42 4.60 3.97
N PHE A 349 -7.60 4.77 3.36
CA PHE A 349 -7.93 5.94 2.53
C PHE A 349 -8.59 7.07 3.31
N GLU A 350 -9.25 6.77 4.44
CA GLU A 350 -9.89 7.74 5.32
C GLU A 350 -8.89 8.68 6.00
N GLU A 351 -9.37 9.85 6.43
CA GLU A 351 -8.60 10.74 7.30
C GLU A 351 -8.42 10.05 8.66
N ILE A 352 -7.19 10.05 9.17
CA ILE A 352 -6.88 9.52 10.49
C ILE A 352 -6.56 10.72 11.38
N ARG A 353 -7.30 10.87 12.48
CA ARG A 353 -7.07 11.91 13.48
C ARG A 353 -6.58 11.30 14.78
N GLN A 354 -5.67 12.00 15.42
CA GLN A 354 -5.22 11.69 16.78
C GLN A 354 -6.29 12.10 17.80
N GLU A 355 -6.15 11.65 19.05
CA GLU A 355 -7.06 12.01 20.14
C GLU A 355 -7.13 13.54 20.39
N ASP A 356 -6.07 14.28 20.05
CA ASP A 356 -6.01 15.74 20.14
C ASP A 356 -6.54 16.47 18.90
N HIS A 357 -7.19 15.73 17.99
CA HIS A 357 -7.71 16.17 16.68
C HIS A 357 -6.65 16.57 15.65
N SER A 358 -5.35 16.49 15.97
CA SER A 358 -4.30 16.68 14.96
C SER A 358 -4.39 15.60 13.88
N VAL A 359 -4.03 15.99 12.65
CA VAL A 359 -4.04 15.09 11.50
C VAL A 359 -2.86 14.13 11.61
N PHE A 360 -3.12 12.82 11.51
CA PHE A 360 -2.05 11.84 11.36
C PHE A 360 -1.32 12.09 10.04
N GLU A 361 0.00 12.23 10.10
CA GLU A 361 0.79 12.53 8.91
C GLU A 361 0.65 11.44 7.83
N ARG A 362 0.16 11.82 6.65
CA ARG A 362 0.08 10.97 5.45
C ARG A 362 0.98 11.52 4.35
N GLY A 363 1.37 10.69 3.40
CA GLY A 363 2.18 11.12 2.25
C GLY A 363 3.67 11.33 2.56
N LYS A 364 4.17 10.84 3.70
CA LYS A 364 5.61 10.92 4.05
C LYS A 364 6.49 9.95 3.27
N GLY A 365 5.95 9.21 2.32
CA GLY A 365 6.68 8.24 1.49
C GLY A 365 7.05 6.95 2.23
N ASN A 366 7.83 6.09 1.58
CA ASN A 366 8.28 4.81 2.10
C ASN A 366 9.60 4.42 1.43
N VAL A 367 10.48 3.70 2.13
CA VAL A 367 11.63 3.00 1.52
C VAL A 367 11.61 1.57 2.00
N CYS A 368 11.49 0.63 1.08
CA CYS A 368 11.48 -0.78 1.42
C CYS A 368 12.81 -1.17 2.07
N SER A 369 12.74 -1.94 3.15
CA SER A 369 13.93 -2.41 3.84
C SER A 369 14.41 -3.74 3.28
N VAL A 370 15.72 -4.02 3.45
CA VAL A 370 16.29 -5.32 3.10
C VAL A 370 15.69 -6.44 3.96
N GLU A 371 15.32 -6.15 5.21
CA GLU A 371 14.65 -7.10 6.08
C GLU A 371 13.27 -7.46 5.55
N PHE A 372 12.51 -6.48 5.06
CA PHE A 372 11.21 -6.73 4.43
C PHE A 372 11.36 -7.57 3.16
N ASN A 373 12.38 -7.30 2.33
CA ASN A 373 12.70 -8.13 1.17
C ASN A 373 12.95 -9.59 1.55
N CYS A 374 13.75 -9.84 2.59
CA CYS A 374 14.05 -11.19 3.05
C CYS A 374 12.83 -11.89 3.64
N LEU A 375 12.03 -11.19 4.46
CA LEU A 375 10.83 -11.74 5.10
C LEU A 375 9.78 -12.22 4.11
N TYR A 376 9.70 -11.60 2.93
CA TYR A 376 8.73 -11.92 1.89
C TYR A 376 9.18 -13.00 0.89
N ARG A 377 10.28 -13.70 1.16
CA ARG A 377 10.75 -14.82 0.34
C ARG A 377 10.01 -16.13 0.69
N TRP A 378 8.71 -16.16 0.41
CA TRP A 378 7.82 -17.28 0.77
C TRP A 378 7.86 -18.47 -0.19
N HIS A 379 9.01 -18.78 -0.78
CA HIS A 379 9.13 -19.84 -1.81
C HIS A 379 8.71 -21.24 -1.33
N ALA A 380 8.69 -21.49 -0.01
CA ALA A 380 8.20 -22.73 0.57
C ALA A 380 6.71 -23.02 0.27
N THR A 381 5.94 -22.02 -0.18
CA THR A 381 4.50 -22.15 -0.48
C THR A 381 4.20 -22.58 -1.92
N THR A 382 5.23 -22.86 -2.72
CA THR A 382 5.10 -23.38 -4.10
C THR A 382 4.22 -24.64 -4.12
N SER A 383 3.17 -24.66 -4.95
CA SER A 383 2.28 -25.82 -5.08
C SER A 383 2.97 -27.01 -5.79
N VAL A 384 2.33 -28.18 -5.81
CA VAL A 384 2.87 -29.36 -6.54
C VAL A 384 2.83 -29.11 -8.05
N GLU A 385 1.81 -28.39 -8.50
CA GLU A 385 1.59 -28.01 -9.89
C GLU A 385 2.64 -26.97 -10.32
N ASP A 386 2.90 -25.96 -9.50
CA ASP A 386 3.93 -24.96 -9.75
C ASP A 386 5.34 -25.56 -9.70
N GLU A 387 5.58 -26.53 -8.80
CA GLU A 387 6.84 -27.28 -8.72
C GLU A 387 7.14 -27.97 -10.05
N LYS A 388 6.17 -28.75 -10.58
CA LYS A 388 6.30 -29.40 -11.90
C LYS A 388 6.53 -28.41 -13.03
N TRP A 389 5.86 -27.26 -12.97
CA TRP A 389 6.04 -26.21 -13.98
C TRP A 389 7.46 -25.64 -13.94
N VAL A 390 7.99 -25.34 -12.75
CA VAL A 390 9.35 -24.83 -12.57
C VAL A 390 10.39 -25.87 -12.99
N GLU A 391 10.20 -27.15 -12.65
CA GLU A 391 11.06 -28.25 -13.11
C GLU A 391 11.14 -28.30 -14.64
N GLY A 392 9.98 -28.30 -15.31
CA GLY A 392 9.93 -28.29 -16.78
C GLY A 392 10.54 -27.04 -17.40
N LEU A 393 10.41 -25.87 -16.75
CA LEU A 393 11.09 -24.65 -17.19
C LEU A 393 12.61 -24.80 -17.05
N PHE A 394 13.10 -25.32 -15.92
CA PHE A 394 14.53 -25.54 -15.67
C PHE A 394 15.12 -26.53 -16.66
N ASP A 395 14.45 -27.65 -16.93
CA ASP A 395 14.87 -28.64 -17.92
C ASP A 395 15.08 -28.00 -19.30
N ASN A 396 14.16 -27.11 -19.72
CA ASN A 396 14.26 -26.42 -20.99
C ASN A 396 15.39 -25.37 -21.02
N ILE A 397 15.63 -24.66 -19.91
CA ILE A 397 16.66 -23.61 -19.85
C ILE A 397 18.07 -24.20 -19.78
N PHE A 398 18.22 -25.32 -19.06
CA PHE A 398 19.51 -25.93 -18.74
C PHE A 398 19.76 -27.26 -19.46
N ASP A 399 19.01 -27.53 -20.54
CA ASP A 399 19.18 -28.69 -21.41
C ASP A 399 19.15 -30.04 -20.63
N GLY A 400 18.24 -30.15 -19.66
CA GLY A 400 18.05 -31.34 -18.81
C GLY A 400 19.12 -31.56 -17.74
N LYS A 401 19.96 -30.56 -17.46
CA LYS A 401 20.93 -30.61 -16.36
C LYS A 401 20.23 -30.62 -15.01
N ALA A 402 20.60 -31.56 -14.14
CA ALA A 402 20.03 -31.67 -12.80
C ALA A 402 20.26 -30.38 -11.99
N PRO A 403 19.28 -29.91 -11.18
CA PRO A 403 19.39 -28.66 -10.43
C PRO A 403 20.65 -28.54 -9.56
N GLU A 404 21.05 -29.63 -8.91
CA GLU A 404 22.25 -29.72 -8.07
C GLU A 404 23.58 -29.52 -8.83
N ASP A 405 23.59 -29.77 -10.13
CA ASP A 405 24.78 -29.60 -10.97
C ASP A 405 24.88 -28.17 -11.54
N ILE A 406 23.83 -27.36 -11.41
CA ILE A 406 23.77 -25.99 -11.96
C ILE A 406 24.58 -25.05 -11.08
N SER A 407 25.71 -24.58 -11.59
CA SER A 407 26.52 -23.59 -10.89
C SER A 407 25.93 -22.18 -10.98
N VAL A 408 26.35 -21.28 -10.09
CA VAL A 408 26.01 -19.85 -10.16
C VAL A 408 26.44 -19.24 -11.50
N THR A 409 27.54 -19.71 -12.09
CA THR A 409 28.00 -19.26 -13.40
C THR A 409 27.06 -19.73 -14.50
N ASP A 410 26.63 -20.99 -14.48
CA ASP A 410 25.68 -21.53 -15.45
C ASP A 410 24.38 -20.72 -15.42
N PHE A 411 23.85 -20.47 -14.22
CA PHE A 411 22.63 -19.67 -14.03
C PHE A 411 22.77 -18.26 -14.62
N LYS A 412 23.90 -17.58 -14.36
CA LYS A 412 24.17 -16.24 -14.91
C LYS A 412 24.28 -16.26 -16.43
N LEU A 413 24.89 -17.28 -17.02
CA LEU A 413 25.00 -17.41 -18.47
C LEU A 413 23.62 -17.65 -19.10
N ALA A 414 22.81 -18.53 -18.53
CA ALA A 414 21.44 -18.78 -18.97
C ALA A 414 20.58 -17.51 -18.89
N ALA A 415 20.62 -16.78 -17.77
CA ALA A 415 19.89 -15.53 -17.60
C ALA A 415 20.30 -14.47 -18.65
N ARG A 416 21.61 -14.33 -18.92
CA ARG A 416 22.11 -13.44 -19.98
C ARG A 416 21.64 -13.85 -21.37
N LYS A 417 21.65 -15.15 -21.68
CA LYS A 417 21.15 -15.69 -22.95
C LYS A 417 19.68 -15.37 -23.13
N ILE A 418 18.84 -15.66 -22.13
CA ILE A 418 17.40 -15.36 -22.13
C ILE A 418 17.16 -13.87 -22.34
N GLN A 419 17.89 -13.01 -21.64
CA GLN A 419 17.77 -11.56 -21.79
C GLN A 419 18.16 -11.08 -23.19
N ALA A 420 19.23 -11.62 -23.76
CA ALA A 420 19.73 -11.23 -25.08
C ALA A 420 18.85 -11.72 -26.24
N THR A 421 18.19 -12.87 -26.08
CA THR A 421 17.30 -13.45 -27.10
C THR A 421 15.83 -13.11 -26.86
N ARG A 422 15.53 -12.22 -25.92
CA ARG A 422 14.14 -11.92 -25.57
C ARG A 422 13.47 -11.17 -26.73
N PRO A 423 12.28 -11.62 -27.18
CA PRO A 423 11.55 -10.93 -28.24
C PRO A 423 10.97 -9.59 -27.74
N ASP A 424 10.36 -8.84 -28.65
CA ASP A 424 9.64 -7.61 -28.28
C ASP A 424 8.58 -7.92 -27.23
N ILE A 425 8.26 -6.93 -26.41
CA ILE A 425 7.31 -7.07 -25.31
C ILE A 425 5.91 -7.46 -25.80
N THR A 426 5.55 -7.09 -27.04
CA THR A 426 4.28 -7.49 -27.67
C THR A 426 4.22 -8.96 -28.04
N ASP A 427 5.36 -9.64 -28.09
CA ASP A 427 5.48 -11.04 -28.52
C ASP A 427 5.72 -11.98 -27.33
N TRP A 428 5.82 -11.44 -26.11
CA TRP A 428 5.99 -12.25 -24.91
C TRP A 428 4.79 -13.17 -24.72
N THR A 429 5.08 -14.45 -24.46
CA THR A 429 4.11 -15.50 -24.14
C THR A 429 4.49 -16.16 -22.82
N PHE A 430 3.54 -16.84 -22.19
CA PHE A 430 3.74 -17.56 -20.92
C PHE A 430 2.79 -18.76 -20.86
N GLY A 431 3.12 -19.76 -20.04
CA GLY A 431 2.24 -20.93 -19.81
C GLY A 431 1.88 -21.72 -21.07
N GLY A 432 2.70 -21.63 -22.13
CA GLY A 432 2.41 -22.24 -23.43
C GLY A 432 1.33 -21.52 -24.26
N LEU A 433 0.78 -20.41 -23.78
CA LEU A 433 -0.24 -19.66 -24.49
C LEU A 433 0.29 -19.02 -25.77
N GLN A 434 -0.59 -18.89 -26.76
CA GLN A 434 -0.34 -18.18 -28.00
C GLN A 434 -1.19 -16.92 -28.06
N ARG A 435 -0.63 -15.86 -28.65
CA ARG A 435 -1.36 -14.63 -28.92
C ARG A 435 -2.25 -14.79 -30.15
N GLN A 436 -3.36 -14.09 -30.14
CA GLN A 436 -4.28 -13.93 -31.26
C GLN A 436 -3.74 -12.89 -32.26
N ALA A 437 -4.41 -12.75 -33.40
CA ALA A 437 -4.03 -11.80 -34.44
C ALA A 437 -4.09 -10.32 -33.99
N ASP A 438 -4.89 -10.01 -32.96
CA ASP A 438 -4.99 -8.68 -32.34
C ASP A 438 -4.00 -8.49 -31.17
N HIS A 439 -3.04 -9.40 -31.03
CA HIS A 439 -2.04 -9.49 -29.97
C HIS A 439 -2.59 -9.81 -28.56
N THR A 440 -3.88 -10.08 -28.38
CA THR A 440 -4.43 -10.53 -27.08
C THR A 440 -4.25 -12.03 -26.86
N PHE A 441 -4.41 -12.50 -25.62
CA PHE A 441 -4.64 -13.91 -25.31
C PHE A 441 -6.13 -14.23 -25.33
N ARG A 442 -6.50 -15.49 -25.59
CA ARG A 442 -7.90 -15.91 -25.54
C ARG A 442 -8.41 -15.93 -24.09
N ASP A 443 -9.61 -15.43 -23.87
CA ASP A 443 -10.21 -15.33 -22.53
C ASP A 443 -10.35 -16.71 -21.86
N GLU A 444 -10.72 -17.73 -22.62
CA GLU A 444 -10.85 -19.11 -22.15
C GLU A 444 -9.54 -19.70 -21.64
N ASP A 445 -8.41 -19.34 -22.26
CA ASP A 445 -7.09 -19.83 -21.87
C ASP A 445 -6.62 -19.17 -20.56
N LEU A 446 -6.83 -17.85 -20.44
CA LEU A 446 -6.53 -17.12 -19.20
C LEU A 446 -7.40 -17.61 -18.05
N ALA A 447 -8.71 -17.79 -18.29
CA ALA A 447 -9.65 -18.30 -17.29
C ALA A 447 -9.27 -19.71 -16.83
N LYS A 448 -8.84 -20.59 -17.75
CA LYS A 448 -8.37 -21.92 -17.41
C LYS A 448 -7.13 -21.89 -16.52
N ILE A 449 -6.13 -21.07 -16.85
CA ILE A 449 -4.92 -20.93 -16.00
C ILE A 449 -5.29 -20.52 -14.57
N LEU A 450 -6.21 -19.55 -14.43
CA LEU A 450 -6.61 -19.05 -13.11
C LEU A 450 -7.53 -20.00 -12.35
N HIS A 451 -8.31 -20.83 -13.05
CA HIS A 451 -9.15 -21.86 -12.44
C HIS A 451 -8.32 -23.04 -11.94
N ASP A 452 -7.29 -23.42 -12.71
CA ASP A 452 -6.44 -24.57 -12.40
C ASP A 452 -5.32 -24.24 -11.39
N SER A 453 -5.21 -22.97 -10.96
CA SER A 453 -4.23 -22.47 -9.97
C SER A 453 -4.69 -22.63 -8.51
#